data_AF-D7A7K5-F1
#
_entry.id   AF-D7A7K5-F1
#
_cell.length_a   1.000
_cell.length_b   1.000
_cell.length_c   1.000
_cell.angle_alpha   90.00
_cell.angle_beta   90.00
_cell.angle_gamma   90.00
#
_symmetry.space_group_name_H-M   'P 1'
#
loop_
_entity.id
_entity.type
_entity.pdbx_description
1 polymer ?
#
loop_
_entity_poly.entity_id
_entity_poly.type
_entity_poly.pdbx_seq_one_letter_code
_entity_poly.pdbx_strand_id
1 'polypeptide(L)'
;MTAVPERIGLISSARPMVLGGGRFIVEWLEEKLRERGHQVETIFIPTTEEPDSVLDQMFAFGLMDLDSHFDRVITFRPPAHMVCHRRKVCWFIHHIRHFYDLWDSPDYNPLHGTVAGEALRDVIHAADTAALAGAYRLFTNSRVMANRVKAFNGLDATVLYPPVLSPELFFDAGLGDEVVCICRLEHHKRQHLLVEAMSHVRSPLRLRLSGVALDEGYVAHLRRLAAQAGEDRVIIENRWITEEEKAQQLAGSLAAAYVPFDEDSYGYPTLEAAHARRCTLVLADGGGVTEFVTDGVTGLVVDPDPEAIGAALDSLYLDRQKTARMGEAANDRIRELGIDWDTVIGQLLA
;
A
#
# COMPACT_ATOMS: atom_id res chain seq x y z
N MET A 1 21.06 20.57 -13.77
CA MET A 1 21.12 20.19 -15.19
C MET A 1 19.75 19.68 -15.56
N THR A 2 19.02 20.36 -16.44
CA THR A 2 17.73 19.84 -16.93
C THR A 2 17.98 18.53 -17.67
N ALA A 3 17.40 17.44 -17.18
CA ALA A 3 17.51 16.12 -17.81
C ALA A 3 17.04 16.21 -19.28
N VAL A 4 17.65 15.44 -20.17
CA VAL A 4 17.18 15.33 -21.55
C VAL A 4 15.80 14.66 -21.54
N PRO A 5 14.78 15.23 -22.20
CA PRO A 5 13.48 14.58 -22.30
C PRO A 5 13.59 13.16 -22.87
N GLU A 6 13.09 12.17 -22.14
CA GLU A 6 12.98 10.76 -22.55
C GLU A 6 11.51 10.44 -22.91
N ARG A 7 11.30 9.51 -23.84
CA ARG A 7 10.01 8.83 -24.04
C ARG A 7 9.93 7.64 -23.07
N ILE A 8 9.04 7.70 -22.11
CA ILE A 8 8.94 6.73 -21.01
C ILE A 8 7.59 6.01 -21.10
N GLY A 9 7.63 4.68 -21.16
CA GLY A 9 6.45 3.84 -21.04
C GLY A 9 6.26 3.36 -19.61
N LEU A 10 5.12 3.65 -18.99
CA LEU A 10 4.74 3.11 -17.68
C LEU A 10 3.78 1.94 -17.88
N ILE A 11 4.21 0.73 -17.54
CA ILE A 11 3.47 -0.50 -17.87
C ILE A 11 3.04 -1.19 -16.57
N SER A 12 1.73 -1.39 -16.42
CA SER A 12 1.20 -2.09 -15.25
C SER A 12 0.00 -2.94 -15.63
N SER A 13 -0.19 -4.04 -14.91
CA SER A 13 -1.50 -4.67 -14.87
C SER A 13 -2.49 -3.83 -14.08
N ALA A 14 -3.78 -4.03 -14.34
CA ALA A 14 -4.86 -3.40 -13.59
C ALA A 14 -6.03 -4.36 -13.38
N ARG A 15 -6.76 -4.16 -12.27
CA ARG A 15 -8.11 -4.69 -12.10
C ARG A 15 -9.07 -3.57 -12.53
N PRO A 16 -9.86 -3.74 -13.60
CA PRO A 16 -10.79 -2.72 -14.05
C PRO A 16 -11.71 -2.25 -12.90
N MET A 17 -11.99 -0.95 -12.87
CA MET A 17 -12.86 -0.31 -11.86
C MET A 17 -12.34 -0.35 -10.40
N VAL A 18 -11.16 -0.91 -10.16
CA VAL A 18 -10.52 -0.88 -8.84
C VAL A 18 -9.51 0.26 -8.80
N LEU A 19 -9.78 1.26 -7.96
CA LEU A 19 -8.87 2.34 -7.64
C LEU A 19 -8.16 2.04 -6.30
N GLY A 20 -6.85 2.25 -6.25
CA GLY A 20 -6.06 1.98 -5.06
C GLY A 20 -4.57 2.19 -5.27
N GLY A 21 -3.77 1.92 -4.23
CA GLY A 21 -2.36 2.27 -4.19
C GLY A 21 -1.52 1.73 -5.36
N GLY A 22 -1.80 0.50 -5.81
CA GLY A 22 -1.10 -0.09 -6.96
C GLY A 22 -1.38 0.61 -8.30
N ARG A 23 -2.45 1.42 -8.39
CA ARG A 23 -2.74 2.27 -9.55
C ARG A 23 -2.20 3.68 -9.34
N PHE A 24 -2.35 4.23 -8.14
CA PHE A 24 -1.84 5.55 -7.75
C PHE A 24 -0.33 5.69 -7.95
N ILE A 25 0.46 4.67 -7.59
CA ILE A 25 1.93 4.70 -7.80
C ILE A 25 2.31 4.96 -9.27
N VAL A 26 1.50 4.47 -10.22
CA VAL A 26 1.73 4.63 -11.66
C VAL A 26 1.26 6.00 -12.13
N GLU A 27 0.01 6.35 -11.81
CA GLU A 27 -0.61 7.61 -12.25
C GLU A 27 0.11 8.83 -11.65
N TRP A 28 0.56 8.73 -10.39
CA TRP A 28 1.31 9.81 -9.77
C TRP A 28 2.72 9.96 -10.34
N LEU A 29 3.39 8.84 -10.66
CA LEU A 29 4.68 8.89 -11.34
C LEU A 29 4.53 9.52 -12.74
N GLU A 30 3.47 9.20 -13.48
CA GLU A 30 3.16 9.80 -14.79
C GLU A 30 3.11 11.32 -14.70
N GLU A 31 2.35 11.85 -13.75
CA GLU A 31 2.23 13.28 -13.50
C GLU A 31 3.60 13.91 -13.21
N LYS A 32 4.36 13.33 -12.27
CA LYS A 32 5.64 13.88 -11.82
C LYS A 32 6.76 13.77 -12.86
N LEU A 33 6.72 12.77 -13.75
CA LEU A 33 7.62 12.68 -14.90
C LEU A 33 7.26 13.73 -15.97
N ARG A 34 5.96 13.96 -16.23
CA ARG A 34 5.52 15.00 -17.16
C ARG A 34 5.85 16.41 -16.69
N GLU A 35 5.69 16.68 -15.39
CA GLU A 35 6.13 17.95 -14.76
C GLU A 35 7.62 18.23 -15.00
N ARG A 36 8.45 17.18 -15.10
CA ARG A 36 9.89 17.26 -15.38
C ARG A 36 10.23 17.27 -16.87
N GLY A 37 9.22 17.35 -17.75
CA GLY A 37 9.38 17.52 -19.19
C GLY A 37 9.56 16.23 -20.00
N HIS A 38 9.34 15.06 -19.39
CA HIS A 38 9.39 13.77 -20.10
C HIS A 38 8.09 13.53 -20.90
N GLN A 39 8.19 12.78 -21.99
CA GLN A 39 7.02 12.28 -22.71
C GLN A 39 6.65 10.92 -22.11
N VAL A 40 5.46 10.82 -21.53
CA VAL A 40 5.05 9.64 -20.76
C VAL A 40 3.76 9.08 -21.30
N GLU A 41 3.74 7.77 -21.56
CA GLU A 41 2.54 7.01 -21.91
C GLU A 41 2.34 5.90 -20.88
N THR A 42 1.14 5.81 -20.31
CA THR A 42 0.80 4.77 -19.34
C THR A 42 -0.07 3.70 -20.02
N ILE A 43 0.36 2.45 -19.95
CA ILE A 43 -0.34 1.31 -20.53
C ILE A 43 -0.81 0.40 -19.40
N PHE A 44 -2.12 0.39 -19.16
CA PHE A 44 -2.78 -0.54 -18.26
C PHE A 44 -3.37 -1.71 -19.03
N ILE A 45 -3.00 -2.93 -18.65
CA ILE A 45 -3.55 -4.16 -19.23
C ILE A 45 -4.40 -4.84 -18.15
N PRO A 46 -5.69 -5.05 -18.39
CA PRO A 46 -6.54 -5.80 -17.47
C PRO A 46 -6.01 -7.22 -17.27
N THR A 47 -5.85 -7.64 -16.01
CA THR A 47 -5.47 -9.02 -15.70
C THR A 47 -6.30 -9.61 -14.58
N THR A 48 -6.28 -10.94 -14.52
CA THR A 48 -6.74 -11.72 -13.38
C THR A 48 -5.58 -12.53 -12.79
N GLU A 49 -5.72 -12.91 -11.53
CA GLU A 49 -4.77 -13.76 -10.82
C GLU A 49 -5.25 -15.22 -10.79
N GLU A 50 -6.27 -15.57 -11.58
CA GLU A 50 -6.74 -16.96 -11.68
C GLU A 50 -5.64 -17.89 -12.23
N PRO A 51 -5.45 -19.08 -11.63
CA PRO A 51 -4.40 -20.00 -12.04
C PRO A 51 -4.41 -20.40 -13.51
N ASP A 52 -5.60 -20.60 -14.09
CA ASP A 52 -5.74 -21.04 -15.48
C ASP A 52 -5.38 -19.95 -16.50
N SER A 53 -5.24 -18.69 -16.07
CA SER A 53 -4.99 -17.54 -16.95
C SER A 53 -3.61 -16.91 -16.74
N VAL A 54 -2.93 -17.18 -15.62
CA VAL A 54 -1.72 -16.44 -15.22
C VAL A 54 -0.58 -16.60 -16.24
N LEU A 55 -0.33 -17.80 -16.75
CA LEU A 55 0.76 -18.06 -17.71
C LEU A 55 0.51 -17.40 -19.06
N ASP A 56 -0.72 -17.48 -19.57
CA ASP A 56 -1.10 -16.85 -20.84
C ASP A 56 -0.94 -15.33 -20.77
N GLN A 57 -1.31 -14.73 -19.62
CA GLN A 57 -1.12 -13.31 -19.39
C GLN A 57 0.36 -12.95 -19.27
N MET A 58 1.17 -13.73 -18.55
CA MET A 58 2.63 -13.51 -18.49
C MET A 58 3.26 -13.55 -19.88
N PHE A 59 2.86 -14.52 -20.70
CA PHE A 59 3.32 -14.64 -22.08
C PHE A 59 2.90 -13.44 -22.93
N ALA A 60 1.64 -12.99 -22.82
CA ALA A 60 1.14 -11.83 -23.56
C ALA A 60 1.94 -10.54 -23.28
N PHE A 61 2.34 -10.30 -22.04
CA PHE A 61 3.21 -9.16 -21.70
C PHE A 61 4.62 -9.31 -22.30
N GLY A 62 5.17 -10.52 -22.30
CA GLY A 62 6.50 -10.80 -22.87
C GLY A 62 6.59 -10.62 -24.40
N LEU A 63 5.46 -10.66 -25.11
CA LEU A 63 5.39 -10.46 -26.55
C LEU A 63 5.33 -8.98 -26.98
N MET A 64 5.19 -8.04 -26.05
CA MET A 64 5.06 -6.62 -26.38
C MET A 64 6.39 -6.02 -26.84
N ASP A 65 6.47 -5.53 -28.08
CA ASP A 65 7.63 -4.76 -28.57
C ASP A 65 7.48 -3.27 -28.24
N LEU A 66 8.22 -2.84 -27.23
CA LEU A 66 8.22 -1.47 -26.75
C LEU A 66 9.53 -0.71 -27.05
N ASP A 67 10.58 -1.39 -27.54
CA ASP A 67 11.92 -0.80 -27.77
C ASP A 67 11.94 0.27 -28.86
N SER A 68 11.01 0.15 -29.82
CA SER A 68 10.83 1.13 -30.90
C SER A 68 10.04 2.38 -30.46
N HIS A 69 9.26 2.27 -29.38
CA HIS A 69 8.33 3.31 -28.92
C HIS A 69 8.91 4.15 -27.79
N PHE A 70 9.67 3.54 -26.88
CA PHE A 70 10.15 4.18 -25.67
C PHE A 70 11.68 4.10 -25.56
N ASP A 71 12.26 5.10 -24.90
CA ASP A 71 13.67 5.12 -24.53
C ASP A 71 13.90 4.35 -23.22
N ARG A 72 12.86 4.30 -22.37
CA ARG A 72 12.82 3.58 -21.09
C ARG A 72 11.41 3.03 -20.83
N VAL A 73 11.35 1.87 -20.21
CA VAL A 73 10.08 1.28 -19.73
C VAL A 73 10.18 1.04 -18.24
N ILE A 74 9.16 1.46 -17.49
CA ILE A 74 9.04 1.23 -16.05
C ILE A 74 7.85 0.29 -15.80
N THR A 75 8.09 -0.85 -15.16
CA THR A 75 7.06 -1.88 -14.89
C THR A 75 6.72 -1.96 -13.41
N PHE A 76 5.45 -2.23 -13.08
CA PHE A 76 4.96 -2.19 -11.70
C PHE A 76 4.36 -3.52 -11.21
N ARG A 77 3.06 -3.72 -11.44
CA ARG A 77 2.30 -4.87 -10.94
C ARG A 77 2.51 -6.10 -11.80
N PRO A 78 2.59 -7.30 -11.21
CA PRO A 78 2.57 -8.55 -11.97
C PRO A 78 1.36 -8.65 -12.92
N PRO A 79 1.54 -9.18 -14.14
CA PRO A 79 2.78 -9.69 -14.71
C PRO A 79 3.54 -8.65 -15.58
N ALA A 80 3.41 -7.35 -15.30
CA ALA A 80 4.04 -6.31 -16.14
C ALA A 80 5.56 -6.39 -16.21
N HIS A 81 6.21 -6.94 -15.18
CA HIS A 81 7.66 -7.20 -15.17
C HIS A 81 8.09 -8.18 -16.27
N MET A 82 7.18 -8.94 -16.88
CA MET A 82 7.43 -9.84 -18.00
C MET A 82 7.76 -9.11 -19.31
N VAL A 83 7.44 -7.81 -19.43
CA VAL A 83 7.79 -7.01 -20.61
C VAL A 83 9.29 -7.08 -20.88
N CYS A 84 9.66 -7.19 -22.15
CA CYS A 84 11.05 -7.15 -22.59
C CYS A 84 11.37 -5.75 -23.14
N HIS A 85 12.40 -5.10 -22.59
CA HIS A 85 12.87 -3.80 -23.06
C HIS A 85 14.32 -3.58 -22.63
N ARG A 86 15.17 -3.03 -23.52
CA ARG A 86 16.63 -2.86 -23.26
C ARG A 86 16.96 -1.99 -22.04
N ARG A 87 16.06 -1.08 -21.68
CA ARG A 87 16.13 -0.21 -20.50
C ARG A 87 14.88 -0.39 -19.63
N LYS A 88 14.53 -1.64 -19.31
CA LYS A 88 13.45 -1.94 -18.38
C LYS A 88 13.89 -1.65 -16.95
N VAL A 89 13.21 -0.74 -16.27
CA VAL A 89 13.28 -0.56 -14.82
C VAL A 89 12.06 -1.23 -14.21
N CYS A 90 12.25 -2.13 -13.26
CA CYS A 90 11.15 -2.77 -12.56
C CYS A 90 10.99 -2.15 -11.18
N TRP A 91 9.85 -1.50 -10.91
CA TRP A 91 9.45 -1.07 -9.56
C TRP A 91 8.39 -2.04 -9.05
N PHE A 92 8.86 -3.19 -8.57
CA PHE A 92 8.03 -4.35 -8.25
C PHE A 92 7.29 -4.15 -6.91
N ILE A 93 5.96 -4.22 -6.92
CA ILE A 93 5.16 -3.80 -5.76
C ILE A 93 4.46 -4.92 -4.98
N HIS A 94 4.26 -6.09 -5.59
CA HIS A 94 3.69 -7.29 -4.95
C HIS A 94 4.00 -8.53 -5.78
N HIS A 95 4.04 -9.72 -5.14
CA HIS A 95 3.91 -11.01 -5.83
C HIS A 95 2.42 -11.39 -5.96
N ILE A 96 2.10 -12.37 -6.80
CA ILE A 96 0.79 -13.03 -6.76
C ILE A 96 0.81 -14.03 -5.60
N ARG A 97 0.49 -13.55 -4.39
CA ARG A 97 0.87 -14.18 -3.12
C ARG A 97 0.42 -15.63 -2.92
N HIS A 98 -0.70 -16.05 -3.51
CA HIS A 98 -1.15 -17.45 -3.42
C HIS A 98 -0.24 -18.44 -4.15
N PHE A 99 0.62 -17.97 -5.08
CA PHE A 99 1.72 -18.77 -5.62
C PHE A 99 3.01 -18.71 -4.80
N TYR A 100 3.06 -17.89 -3.74
CA TYR A 100 4.28 -17.60 -2.99
C TYR A 100 4.12 -17.94 -1.51
N ASP A 101 3.99 -16.95 -0.65
CA ASP A 101 3.96 -17.07 0.80
C ASP A 101 2.58 -17.43 1.36
N LEU A 102 1.52 -17.32 0.55
CA LEU A 102 0.21 -17.87 0.88
C LEU A 102 -0.02 -19.25 0.24
N TRP A 103 1.01 -19.88 -0.32
CA TRP A 103 0.91 -21.19 -0.98
C TRP A 103 0.38 -22.28 -0.06
N ASP A 104 0.91 -22.34 1.16
CA ASP A 104 0.55 -23.36 2.16
C ASP A 104 -0.76 -23.04 2.91
N SER A 105 -1.45 -21.95 2.55
CA SER A 105 -2.69 -21.52 3.19
C SER A 105 -3.90 -22.06 2.41
N PRO A 106 -4.60 -23.09 2.93
CA PRO A 106 -5.65 -23.79 2.16
C PRO A 106 -6.83 -22.88 1.79
N ASP A 107 -7.11 -21.87 2.62
CA ASP A 107 -8.17 -20.89 2.38
C ASP A 107 -7.86 -19.95 1.21
N TYR A 108 -6.59 -19.84 0.83
CA TYR A 108 -6.10 -18.91 -0.20
C TYR A 108 -5.63 -19.61 -1.47
N ASN A 109 -5.48 -20.94 -1.47
CA ASN A 109 -5.01 -21.66 -2.65
C ASN A 109 -5.64 -23.07 -2.81
N PRO A 110 -6.65 -23.22 -3.69
CA PRO A 110 -7.28 -24.51 -3.93
C PRO A 110 -6.41 -25.50 -4.71
N LEU A 111 -5.27 -25.06 -5.28
CA LEU A 111 -4.34 -25.91 -6.03
C LEU A 111 -3.25 -26.52 -5.15
N HIS A 112 -3.18 -26.13 -3.87
CA HIS A 112 -2.21 -26.67 -2.93
C HIS A 112 -2.30 -28.21 -2.84
N GLY A 113 -1.14 -28.86 -2.86
CA GLY A 113 -1.02 -30.33 -2.79
C GLY A 113 -1.41 -31.07 -4.08
N THR A 114 -1.64 -30.36 -5.18
CA THR A 114 -1.86 -30.97 -6.49
C THR A 114 -0.59 -30.90 -7.35
N VAL A 115 -0.29 -31.97 -8.10
CA VAL A 115 0.87 -32.02 -9.01
C VAL A 115 0.81 -30.90 -10.06
N ALA A 116 -0.39 -30.60 -10.57
CA ALA A 116 -0.59 -29.53 -11.54
C ALA A 116 -0.33 -28.14 -10.93
N GLY A 117 -0.79 -27.91 -9.69
CA GLY A 117 -0.54 -26.68 -8.96
C GLY A 117 0.94 -26.45 -8.68
N GLU A 118 1.64 -27.49 -8.20
CA GLU A 118 3.09 -27.42 -7.93
C GLU A 118 3.87 -27.10 -9.21
N ALA A 119 3.58 -27.79 -10.32
CA ALA A 119 4.23 -27.52 -11.60
C ALA A 119 3.93 -26.09 -12.11
N LEU A 120 2.69 -25.62 -11.97
CA LEU A 120 2.31 -24.25 -12.32
C LEU A 120 3.11 -23.23 -11.50
N ARG A 121 3.21 -23.44 -10.18
CA ARG A 121 3.98 -22.59 -9.27
C ARG A 121 5.44 -22.51 -9.67
N ASP A 122 6.07 -23.65 -9.95
CA ASP A 122 7.48 -23.71 -10.35
C ASP A 122 7.72 -22.92 -11.65
N VAL A 123 6.81 -23.03 -12.62
CA VAL A 123 6.88 -22.25 -13.87
C VAL A 123 6.74 -20.76 -13.61
N ILE A 124 5.79 -20.35 -12.76
CA ILE A 124 5.60 -18.94 -12.37
C ILE A 124 6.86 -18.40 -11.69
N HIS A 125 7.42 -19.13 -10.72
CA HIS A 125 8.63 -18.72 -10.00
C HIS A 125 9.83 -18.58 -10.94
N ALA A 126 10.01 -19.53 -11.86
CA ALA A 126 11.08 -19.49 -12.86
C ALA A 126 10.91 -18.29 -13.81
N ALA A 127 9.70 -18.04 -14.30
CA ALA A 127 9.40 -16.94 -15.20
C ALA A 127 9.55 -15.57 -14.52
N ASP A 128 9.02 -15.40 -13.31
CA ASP A 128 9.17 -14.19 -12.51
C ASP A 128 10.66 -13.91 -12.23
N THR A 129 11.41 -14.93 -11.81
CA THR A 129 12.84 -14.80 -11.53
C THR A 129 13.62 -14.36 -12.77
N ALA A 130 13.38 -14.99 -13.92
CA ALA A 130 14.04 -14.61 -15.16
C ALA A 130 13.69 -13.18 -15.59
N ALA A 131 12.42 -12.79 -15.50
CA ALA A 131 11.94 -11.48 -15.91
C ALA A 131 12.47 -10.35 -15.01
N LEU A 132 12.52 -10.57 -13.69
CA LEU A 132 13.07 -9.64 -12.70
C LEU A 132 14.60 -9.53 -12.83
N ALA A 133 15.30 -10.65 -13.00
CA ALA A 133 16.76 -10.67 -13.18
C ALA A 133 17.19 -9.95 -14.48
N GLY A 134 16.33 -9.99 -15.51
CA GLY A 134 16.55 -9.28 -16.76
C GLY A 134 16.27 -7.77 -16.72
N ALA A 135 15.79 -7.22 -15.60
CA ALA A 135 15.58 -5.78 -15.48
C ALA A 135 16.93 -5.04 -15.43
N TYR A 136 17.03 -3.90 -16.12
CA TYR A 136 18.18 -2.99 -16.04
C TYR A 136 18.39 -2.51 -14.59
N ARG A 137 17.29 -2.24 -13.89
CA ARG A 137 17.27 -1.92 -12.45
C ARG A 137 16.04 -2.53 -11.81
N LEU A 138 16.21 -3.05 -10.59
CA LEU A 138 15.16 -3.67 -9.80
C LEU A 138 14.97 -2.91 -8.48
N PHE A 139 13.78 -2.34 -8.34
CA PHE A 139 13.31 -1.66 -7.15
C PHE A 139 12.10 -2.36 -6.56
N THR A 140 11.89 -2.18 -5.26
CA THR A 140 10.66 -2.55 -4.56
C THR A 140 10.08 -1.37 -3.80
N ASN A 141 8.76 -1.37 -3.56
CA ASN A 141 8.06 -0.34 -2.80
C ASN A 141 8.25 -0.44 -1.27
N SER A 142 8.93 -1.48 -0.78
CA SER A 142 9.13 -1.72 0.66
C SER A 142 10.29 -2.69 0.94
N ARG A 143 10.69 -2.78 2.20
CA ARG A 143 11.65 -3.78 2.69
C ARG A 143 11.04 -5.17 2.72
N VAL A 144 9.78 -5.32 3.12
CA VAL A 144 9.03 -6.58 3.04
C VAL A 144 9.10 -7.12 1.63
N MET A 145 8.89 -6.26 0.63
CA MET A 145 9.01 -6.68 -0.77
C MET A 145 10.41 -7.02 -1.21
N ALA A 146 11.42 -6.24 -0.81
CA ALA A 146 12.82 -6.60 -1.08
C ALA A 146 13.17 -7.96 -0.47
N ASN A 147 12.71 -8.23 0.76
CA ASN A 147 12.94 -9.50 1.45
C ASN A 147 12.24 -10.67 0.75
N ARG A 148 10.99 -10.50 0.31
CA ARG A 148 10.27 -11.55 -0.43
C ARG A 148 10.90 -11.80 -1.81
N VAL A 149 11.31 -10.76 -2.54
CA VAL A 149 12.06 -10.92 -3.80
C VAL A 149 13.37 -11.68 -3.55
N LYS A 150 14.09 -11.37 -2.46
CA LYS A 150 15.30 -12.11 -2.09
C LYS A 150 15.00 -13.57 -1.74
N ALA A 151 13.96 -13.82 -0.96
CA ALA A 151 13.60 -15.14 -0.47
C ALA A 151 13.10 -16.07 -1.59
N PHE A 152 12.24 -15.56 -2.48
CA PHE A 152 11.59 -16.38 -3.50
C PHE A 152 12.33 -16.38 -4.84
N ASN A 153 12.98 -15.29 -5.21
CA ASN A 153 13.64 -15.16 -6.50
C ASN A 153 15.17 -15.13 -6.38
N GLY A 154 15.74 -15.06 -5.17
CA GLY A 154 17.19 -14.99 -4.95
C GLY A 154 17.84 -13.66 -5.35
N LEU A 155 17.05 -12.64 -5.69
CA LEU A 155 17.51 -11.36 -6.24
C LEU A 155 17.57 -10.27 -5.17
N ASP A 156 18.56 -9.38 -5.28
CA ASP A 156 18.60 -8.17 -4.47
C ASP A 156 17.84 -7.05 -5.20
N ALA A 157 16.96 -6.37 -4.47
CA ALA A 157 16.20 -5.22 -4.97
C ALA A 157 16.49 -4.00 -4.10
N THR A 158 16.57 -2.83 -4.74
CA THR A 158 16.72 -1.56 -4.01
C THR A 158 15.36 -1.07 -3.54
N VAL A 159 15.21 -0.77 -2.26
CA VAL A 159 13.94 -0.21 -1.76
C VAL A 159 13.81 1.23 -2.24
N LEU A 160 12.71 1.51 -2.92
CA LEU A 160 12.30 2.84 -3.37
C LEU A 160 10.87 3.09 -2.92
N TYR A 161 10.72 3.86 -1.86
CA TYR A 161 9.44 4.11 -1.21
C TYR A 161 8.57 5.10 -2.02
N PRO A 162 7.31 4.77 -2.35
CA PRO A 162 6.46 5.63 -3.18
C PRO A 162 5.82 6.80 -2.40
N PRO A 163 6.15 8.06 -2.72
CA PRO A 163 5.56 9.24 -2.06
C PRO A 163 4.08 9.43 -2.42
N VAL A 164 3.38 10.27 -1.65
CA VAL A 164 2.06 10.80 -2.03
C VAL A 164 2.19 11.85 -3.13
N LEU A 165 1.14 12.03 -3.94
CA LEU A 165 1.16 12.98 -5.05
C LEU A 165 1.31 14.43 -4.59
N SER A 166 0.43 14.82 -3.66
CA SER A 166 0.24 16.20 -3.20
C SER A 166 0.37 16.28 -1.67
N PRO A 167 1.58 16.09 -1.12
CA PRO A 167 1.82 16.14 0.33
C PRO A 167 1.40 17.47 0.97
N GLU A 168 1.39 18.56 0.19
CA GLU A 168 0.97 19.90 0.60
C GLU A 168 -0.51 20.03 0.96
N LEU A 169 -1.36 19.07 0.56
CA LEU A 169 -2.77 19.06 0.95
C LEU A 169 -2.96 18.74 2.43
N PHE A 170 -2.03 18.02 3.04
CA PHE A 170 -2.14 17.58 4.43
C PHE A 170 -1.51 18.62 5.35
N PHE A 171 -2.24 18.99 6.39
CA PHE A 171 -1.84 20.03 7.33
C PHE A 171 -2.25 19.65 8.76
N ASP A 172 -1.71 20.35 9.75
CA ASP A 172 -2.05 20.18 11.15
C ASP A 172 -3.04 21.28 11.60
N ALA A 173 -4.25 20.89 12.00
CA ALA A 173 -5.28 21.79 12.53
C ALA A 173 -5.46 21.65 14.05
N GLY A 174 -4.54 20.97 14.73
CA GLY A 174 -4.66 20.60 16.15
C GLY A 174 -5.34 19.25 16.37
N LEU A 175 -5.06 18.64 17.52
CA LEU A 175 -5.56 17.31 17.88
C LEU A 175 -7.04 17.37 18.30
N GLY A 176 -7.90 16.69 17.55
CA GLY A 176 -9.30 16.46 17.92
C GLY A 176 -9.50 15.25 18.84
N ASP A 177 -10.70 14.66 18.78
CA ASP A 177 -11.13 13.52 19.61
C ASP A 177 -11.33 12.23 18.81
N GLU A 178 -10.97 12.22 17.52
CA GLU A 178 -11.24 11.11 16.61
C GLU A 178 -9.95 10.38 16.22
N VAL A 179 -9.97 9.05 16.26
CA VAL A 179 -9.03 8.23 15.49
C VAL A 179 -9.66 7.92 14.14
N VAL A 180 -8.93 8.20 13.06
CA VAL A 180 -9.42 8.06 11.69
C VAL A 180 -8.74 6.89 10.98
N CYS A 181 -9.52 6.01 10.36
CA CYS A 181 -9.03 4.93 9.51
C CYS A 181 -9.55 5.18 8.09
N ILE A 182 -8.65 5.62 7.21
CA ILE A 182 -8.99 5.97 5.83
C ILE A 182 -8.41 4.93 4.89
N CYS A 183 -9.25 3.99 4.45
CA CYS A 183 -8.91 2.97 3.46
C CYS A 183 -10.19 2.30 2.94
N ARG A 184 -10.09 1.51 1.87
CA ARG A 184 -11.25 0.73 1.39
C ARG A 184 -11.80 -0.14 2.51
N LEU A 185 -13.12 -0.14 2.66
CA LEU A 185 -13.83 -0.94 3.66
C LEU A 185 -13.93 -2.38 3.15
N GLU A 186 -12.88 -3.17 3.41
CA GLU A 186 -12.75 -4.55 2.98
C GLU A 186 -12.15 -5.42 4.09
N HIS A 187 -12.55 -6.69 4.12
CA HIS A 187 -12.20 -7.60 5.21
C HIS A 187 -10.70 -7.68 5.51
N HIS A 188 -9.85 -7.71 4.47
CA HIS A 188 -8.39 -7.79 4.63
C HIS A 188 -7.75 -6.51 5.19
N LYS A 189 -8.48 -5.39 5.26
CA LYS A 189 -8.05 -4.15 5.94
C LYS A 189 -8.41 -4.12 7.43
N ARG A 190 -9.12 -5.15 7.91
CA ARG A 190 -9.41 -5.48 9.33
C ARG A 190 -9.96 -4.35 10.21
N GLN A 191 -10.72 -3.43 9.64
CA GLN A 191 -11.37 -2.37 10.42
C GLN A 191 -12.33 -2.90 11.49
N HIS A 192 -12.84 -4.14 11.36
CA HIS A 192 -13.63 -4.80 12.39
C HIS A 192 -12.91 -4.88 13.75
N LEU A 193 -11.58 -5.09 13.76
CA LEU A 193 -10.79 -5.09 15.00
C LEU A 193 -10.81 -3.73 15.71
N LEU A 194 -10.80 -2.62 14.95
CA LEU A 194 -10.95 -1.28 15.52
C LEU A 194 -12.34 -1.07 16.11
N VAL A 195 -13.39 -1.57 15.45
CA VAL A 195 -14.77 -1.47 15.95
C VAL A 195 -14.96 -2.29 17.22
N GLU A 196 -14.45 -3.51 17.26
CA GLU A 196 -14.48 -4.39 18.45
C GLU A 196 -13.71 -3.76 19.63
N ALA A 197 -12.54 -3.18 19.33
CA ALA A 197 -11.69 -2.53 20.32
C ALA A 197 -12.36 -1.36 21.04
N MET A 198 -13.32 -0.68 20.40
CA MET A 198 -14.03 0.44 21.00
C MET A 198 -14.74 0.06 22.29
N SER A 199 -15.24 -1.18 22.41
CA SER A 199 -15.85 -1.69 23.65
C SER A 199 -14.90 -1.68 24.88
N HIS A 200 -13.59 -1.59 24.65
CA HIS A 200 -12.56 -1.49 25.67
C HIS A 200 -12.07 -0.05 25.92
N VAL A 201 -12.51 0.93 25.11
CA VAL A 201 -12.11 2.34 25.17
C VAL A 201 -12.96 3.10 26.20
N ARG A 202 -12.30 3.61 27.25
CA ARG A 202 -12.95 4.31 28.38
C ARG A 202 -13.00 5.82 28.20
N SER A 203 -12.11 6.38 27.38
CA SER A 203 -12.09 7.81 27.06
C SER A 203 -13.24 8.21 26.12
N PRO A 204 -13.57 9.51 25.97
CA PRO A 204 -14.56 10.00 25.01
C PRO A 204 -14.15 9.85 23.52
N LEU A 205 -13.06 9.15 23.21
CA LEU A 205 -12.54 8.96 21.87
C LEU A 205 -13.61 8.42 20.92
N ARG A 206 -13.61 8.91 19.69
CA ARG A 206 -14.46 8.43 18.60
C ARG A 206 -13.63 7.76 17.52
N LEU A 207 -14.21 6.77 16.86
CA LEU A 207 -13.61 6.08 15.72
C LEU A 207 -14.32 6.48 14.45
N ARG A 208 -13.58 6.94 13.43
CA ARG A 208 -14.10 7.18 12.09
C ARG A 208 -13.49 6.21 11.10
N LEU A 209 -14.33 5.46 10.40
CA LEU A 209 -13.96 4.61 9.29
C LEU A 209 -14.46 5.26 8.00
N SER A 210 -13.54 5.63 7.11
CA SER A 210 -13.89 6.32 5.86
C SER A 210 -13.28 5.63 4.65
N GLY A 211 -14.13 5.30 3.68
CA GLY A 211 -13.73 4.70 2.43
C GLY A 211 -14.86 3.95 1.75
N VAL A 212 -14.67 3.64 0.47
CA VAL A 212 -15.66 2.89 -0.30
C VAL A 212 -15.48 1.38 -0.09
N ALA A 213 -16.58 0.66 0.07
CA ALA A 213 -16.63 -0.79 0.02
C ALA A 213 -16.95 -1.29 -1.39
N LEU A 214 -16.34 -2.40 -1.79
CA LEU A 214 -16.86 -3.22 -2.90
C LEU A 214 -17.86 -4.28 -2.41
N ASP A 215 -17.74 -4.67 -1.14
CA ASP A 215 -18.62 -5.63 -0.48
C ASP A 215 -19.49 -4.94 0.59
N GLU A 216 -20.76 -4.74 0.28
CA GLU A 216 -21.76 -4.20 1.22
C GLU A 216 -21.99 -5.14 2.42
N GLY A 217 -21.70 -6.44 2.30
CA GLY A 217 -21.79 -7.41 3.39
C GLY A 217 -20.84 -7.08 4.54
N TYR A 218 -19.60 -6.70 4.23
CA TYR A 218 -18.63 -6.26 5.22
C TYR A 218 -19.05 -4.96 5.90
N VAL A 219 -19.59 -3.98 5.17
CA VAL A 219 -20.12 -2.74 5.79
C VAL A 219 -21.28 -3.03 6.73
N ALA A 220 -22.18 -3.93 6.35
CA ALA A 220 -23.26 -4.36 7.22
C ALA A 220 -22.72 -5.08 8.47
N HIS A 221 -21.64 -5.84 8.36
CA HIS A 221 -20.96 -6.44 9.51
C HIS A 221 -20.36 -5.40 10.45
N LEU A 222 -19.63 -4.40 9.94
CA LEU A 222 -19.08 -3.31 10.75
C LEU A 222 -20.18 -2.55 11.50
N ARG A 223 -21.31 -2.26 10.83
CA ARG A 223 -22.47 -1.61 11.47
C ARG A 223 -23.08 -2.46 12.59
N ARG A 224 -23.14 -3.79 12.42
CA ARG A 224 -23.61 -4.70 13.48
C ARG A 224 -22.66 -4.71 14.68
N LEU A 225 -21.35 -4.76 14.45
CA LEU A 225 -20.36 -4.69 15.53
C LEU A 225 -20.45 -3.37 16.29
N ALA A 226 -20.57 -2.24 15.59
CA ALA A 226 -20.73 -0.92 16.21
C ALA A 226 -22.01 -0.84 17.08
N ALA A 227 -23.12 -1.40 16.59
CA ALA A 227 -24.37 -1.45 17.34
C ALA A 227 -24.28 -2.38 18.57
N GLN A 228 -23.57 -3.50 18.47
CA GLN A 228 -23.36 -4.44 19.59
C GLN A 228 -22.46 -3.86 20.68
N ALA A 229 -21.47 -3.06 20.29
CA ALA A 229 -20.64 -2.32 21.23
C ALA A 229 -21.42 -1.19 21.95
N GLY A 230 -22.64 -0.86 21.46
CA GLY A 230 -23.49 0.18 22.05
C GLY A 230 -22.95 1.59 21.84
N GLU A 231 -22.19 1.80 20.76
CA GLU A 231 -21.36 2.98 20.62
C GLU A 231 -21.84 3.96 19.55
N ASP A 232 -22.44 5.05 20.01
CA ASP A 232 -22.62 6.28 19.20
C ASP A 232 -21.27 6.94 18.81
N ARG A 233 -20.14 6.33 19.18
CA ARG A 233 -18.77 6.81 18.95
C ARG A 233 -18.13 6.25 17.69
N VAL A 234 -18.76 5.29 16.99
CA VAL A 234 -18.25 4.72 15.73
C VAL A 234 -18.98 5.31 14.53
N ILE A 235 -18.24 6.01 13.68
CA ILE A 235 -18.74 6.68 12.48
C ILE A 235 -18.24 5.90 11.26
N ILE A 236 -19.17 5.44 10.42
CA ILE A 236 -18.86 4.63 9.22
C ILE A 236 -19.32 5.37 7.96
N GLU A 237 -18.36 5.93 7.22
CA GLU A 237 -18.57 6.63 5.96
C GLU A 237 -18.25 5.70 4.77
N ASN A 238 -19.24 4.91 4.35
CA ASN A 238 -19.15 4.10 3.13
C ASN A 238 -19.41 4.96 1.87
N ARG A 239 -18.41 5.75 1.47
CA ARG A 239 -18.43 6.51 0.22
C ARG A 239 -17.02 6.83 -0.24
N TRP A 240 -16.90 7.25 -1.50
CA TRP A 240 -15.69 7.94 -1.94
C TRP A 240 -15.56 9.28 -1.21
N ILE A 241 -14.37 9.56 -0.69
CA ILE A 241 -13.98 10.86 -0.13
C ILE A 241 -12.91 11.49 -1.02
N THR A 242 -12.92 12.80 -1.19
CA THR A 242 -11.89 13.50 -1.97
C THR A 242 -10.58 13.59 -1.19
N GLU A 243 -9.48 13.96 -1.87
CA GLU A 243 -8.19 14.19 -1.19
C GLU A 243 -8.27 15.35 -0.20
N GLU A 244 -9.08 16.38 -0.47
CA GLU A 244 -9.32 17.50 0.46
C GLU A 244 -10.12 17.06 1.69
N GLU A 245 -11.15 16.22 1.51
CA GLU A 245 -11.91 15.66 2.64
C GLU A 245 -11.02 14.77 3.50
N LYS A 246 -10.18 13.93 2.87
CA LYS A 246 -9.18 13.11 3.55
C LYS A 246 -8.22 13.96 4.36
N ALA A 247 -7.64 14.99 3.76
CA ALA A 247 -6.74 15.92 4.42
C ALA A 247 -7.41 16.61 5.61
N GLN A 248 -8.65 17.06 5.46
CA GLN A 248 -9.40 17.70 6.54
C GLN A 248 -9.71 16.75 7.71
N GLN A 249 -10.05 15.48 7.42
CA GLN A 249 -10.28 14.45 8.43
C GLN A 249 -9.00 14.16 9.22
N LEU A 250 -7.86 14.01 8.53
CA LEU A 250 -6.57 13.79 9.18
C LEU A 250 -6.12 15.01 9.98
N ALA A 251 -6.24 16.22 9.40
CA ALA A 251 -5.80 17.47 10.01
C ALA A 251 -6.46 17.75 11.37
N GLY A 252 -7.71 17.35 11.57
CA GLY A 252 -8.43 17.49 12.84
C GLY A 252 -8.45 16.23 13.72
N SER A 253 -7.83 15.13 13.28
CA SER A 253 -7.83 13.87 14.04
C SER A 253 -6.89 13.91 15.25
N LEU A 254 -7.12 13.02 16.20
CA LEU A 254 -6.18 12.71 17.28
C LEU A 254 -4.99 11.89 16.75
N ALA A 255 -5.29 10.87 15.96
CA ALA A 255 -4.34 9.96 15.33
C ALA A 255 -5.00 9.25 14.14
N ALA A 256 -4.19 8.61 13.30
CA ALA A 256 -4.68 7.67 12.30
C ALA A 256 -4.62 6.22 12.83
N ALA A 257 -5.38 5.33 12.21
CA ALA A 257 -5.24 3.89 12.36
C ALA A 257 -5.21 3.21 10.99
N TYR A 258 -4.29 2.26 10.81
CA TYR A 258 -4.21 1.44 9.61
C TYR A 258 -3.81 0.01 10.00
N VAL A 259 -4.75 -0.91 9.89
CA VAL A 259 -4.64 -2.26 10.50
C VAL A 259 -4.74 -3.43 9.50
N PRO A 260 -4.18 -3.34 8.27
CA PRO A 260 -4.21 -4.47 7.34
C PRO A 260 -3.42 -5.66 7.91
N PHE A 261 -3.68 -6.86 7.40
CA PHE A 261 -2.83 -8.03 7.68
C PHE A 261 -1.74 -8.13 6.62
N ASP A 262 -0.49 -8.27 7.06
CA ASP A 262 0.69 -8.61 6.24
C ASP A 262 0.78 -7.84 4.90
N GLU A 263 0.66 -6.51 4.98
CA GLU A 263 0.66 -5.61 3.82
C GLU A 263 2.01 -5.61 3.10
N ASP A 264 1.99 -5.50 1.77
CA ASP A 264 3.22 -5.48 0.95
C ASP A 264 4.05 -4.19 1.10
N SER A 265 3.49 -3.13 1.69
CA SER A 265 4.12 -1.82 1.84
C SER A 265 3.62 -1.09 3.08
N TYR A 266 4.16 0.10 3.35
CA TYR A 266 3.72 0.90 4.49
C TYR A 266 2.27 1.39 4.36
N GLY A 267 1.76 1.46 3.13
CA GLY A 267 0.40 1.92 2.83
C GLY A 267 0.29 3.43 2.85
N TYR A 268 -0.27 4.01 1.78
CA TYR A 268 -0.46 5.46 1.68
C TYR A 268 -1.16 6.09 2.90
N PRO A 269 -2.16 5.46 3.55
CA PRO A 269 -2.79 6.05 4.74
C PRO A 269 -1.82 6.44 5.86
N THR A 270 -0.72 5.70 6.06
CA THR A 270 0.28 6.06 7.09
C THR A 270 1.08 7.29 6.69
N LEU A 271 1.37 7.44 5.40
CA LEU A 271 2.15 8.57 4.87
C LEU A 271 1.30 9.84 4.81
N GLU A 272 0.04 9.72 4.39
CA GLU A 272 -0.97 10.79 4.42
C GLU A 272 -1.14 11.32 5.86
N ALA A 273 -1.27 10.42 6.84
CA ALA A 273 -1.32 10.79 8.26
C ALA A 273 -0.04 11.50 8.74
N ALA A 274 1.13 11.00 8.35
CA ALA A 274 2.40 11.61 8.70
C ALA A 274 2.57 13.01 8.11
N HIS A 275 2.11 13.28 6.88
CA HIS A 275 2.09 14.64 6.32
C HIS A 275 1.15 15.58 7.11
N ALA A 276 0.06 15.05 7.67
CA ALA A 276 -0.83 15.78 8.59
C ALA A 276 -0.32 15.85 10.05
N ARG A 277 0.92 15.41 10.33
CA ARG A 277 1.49 15.29 11.69
C ARG A 277 0.63 14.45 12.63
N ARG A 278 0.13 13.33 12.13
CA ARG A 278 -0.62 12.34 12.91
C ARG A 278 0.18 11.08 13.02
N CYS A 279 0.36 10.63 14.26
CA CYS A 279 0.88 9.30 14.52
C CYS A 279 -0.14 8.26 14.05
N THR A 280 0.32 7.05 13.74
CA THR A 280 -0.57 5.97 13.28
C THR A 280 -0.51 4.78 14.23
N LEU A 281 -1.68 4.26 14.61
CA LEU A 281 -1.80 2.96 15.26
C LEU A 281 -1.83 1.86 14.18
N VAL A 282 -0.97 0.87 14.33
CA VAL A 282 -0.86 -0.28 13.42
C VAL A 282 -0.80 -1.57 14.23
N LEU A 283 -1.04 -2.71 13.58
CA LEU A 283 -0.94 -4.02 14.22
C LEU A 283 0.43 -4.64 13.98
N ALA A 284 0.91 -5.43 14.95
CA ALA A 284 2.22 -6.09 14.91
C ALA A 284 2.37 -7.07 13.74
N ASP A 285 1.26 -7.65 13.29
CA ASP A 285 1.16 -8.52 12.11
C ASP A 285 0.78 -7.74 10.82
N GLY A 286 0.97 -6.41 10.83
CA GLY A 286 0.59 -5.53 9.71
C GLY A 286 1.51 -5.58 8.49
N GLY A 287 2.61 -6.34 8.54
CA GLY A 287 3.59 -6.41 7.46
C GLY A 287 4.32 -5.09 7.23
N GLY A 288 4.36 -4.60 5.99
CA GLY A 288 5.14 -3.44 5.56
C GLY A 288 4.79 -2.12 6.27
N VAL A 289 3.60 -2.04 6.87
CA VAL A 289 3.16 -0.88 7.70
C VAL A 289 4.11 -0.62 8.88
N THR A 290 4.66 -1.69 9.44
CA THR A 290 5.60 -1.63 10.58
C THR A 290 7.00 -1.12 10.19
N GLU A 291 7.31 -0.97 8.90
CA GLU A 291 8.58 -0.36 8.46
C GLU A 291 8.59 1.15 8.70
N PHE A 292 7.43 1.78 8.53
CA PHE A 292 7.27 3.21 8.72
C PHE A 292 6.91 3.54 10.17
N VAL A 293 5.99 2.77 10.77
CA VAL A 293 5.54 3.01 12.14
C VAL A 293 6.46 2.33 13.15
N THR A 294 7.19 3.12 13.93
CA THR A 294 8.05 2.67 15.02
C THR A 294 7.33 2.90 16.35
N ASP A 295 7.15 1.84 17.13
CA ASP A 295 6.38 1.87 18.37
C ASP A 295 6.90 2.93 19.36
N GLY A 296 5.96 3.74 19.88
CA GLY A 296 6.24 4.84 20.80
C GLY A 296 7.00 6.03 20.21
N VAL A 297 7.41 5.95 18.93
CA VAL A 297 8.21 6.99 18.26
C VAL A 297 7.40 7.69 17.18
N THR A 298 6.92 6.98 16.15
CA THR A 298 6.10 7.56 15.07
C THR A 298 4.63 7.14 15.11
N GLY A 299 4.29 6.27 16.08
CA GLY A 299 2.96 5.70 16.27
C GLY A 299 3.00 4.59 17.29
N LEU A 300 1.97 3.74 17.27
CA LEU A 300 1.88 2.58 18.16
C LEU A 300 1.81 1.31 17.33
N VAL A 301 2.55 0.29 17.74
CA VAL A 301 2.46 -1.07 17.18
C VAL A 301 1.84 -1.96 18.24
N VAL A 302 0.69 -2.55 17.94
CA VAL A 302 -0.14 -3.24 18.93
C VAL A 302 -0.43 -4.66 18.46
N ASP A 303 -0.58 -5.59 19.39
CA ASP A 303 -1.06 -6.94 19.04
C ASP A 303 -2.46 -6.88 18.40
N PRO A 304 -2.80 -7.81 17.48
CA PRO A 304 -4.10 -7.85 16.81
C PRO A 304 -5.22 -8.38 17.72
N ASP A 305 -5.36 -7.75 18.89
CA ASP A 305 -6.30 -8.10 19.95
C ASP A 305 -7.15 -6.86 20.30
N PRO A 306 -8.49 -6.94 20.28
CA PRO A 306 -9.36 -5.81 20.57
C PRO A 306 -9.11 -5.11 21.91
N GLU A 307 -8.75 -5.85 22.97
CA GLU A 307 -8.47 -5.25 24.28
C GLU A 307 -7.16 -4.45 24.26
N ALA A 308 -6.10 -5.00 23.65
CA ALA A 308 -4.83 -4.31 23.46
C ALA A 308 -4.99 -3.04 22.60
N ILE A 309 -5.76 -3.14 21.50
CA ILE A 309 -6.07 -2.00 20.63
C ILE A 309 -6.84 -0.93 21.40
N GLY A 310 -7.85 -1.30 22.19
CA GLY A 310 -8.63 -0.36 23.01
C GLY A 310 -7.78 0.38 24.04
N ALA A 311 -6.88 -0.33 24.73
CA ALA A 311 -5.93 0.29 25.65
C ALA A 311 -4.98 1.27 24.95
N ALA A 312 -4.52 0.94 23.74
CA ALA A 312 -3.68 1.83 22.94
C ALA A 312 -4.43 3.09 22.50
N LEU A 313 -5.69 2.96 22.06
CA LEU A 313 -6.55 4.10 21.72
C LEU A 313 -6.76 5.04 22.92
N ASP A 314 -7.02 4.49 24.12
CA ASP A 314 -7.12 5.29 25.34
C ASP A 314 -5.80 6.00 25.68
N SER A 315 -4.65 5.34 25.48
CA SER A 315 -3.35 5.95 25.72
C SER A 315 -3.09 7.17 24.83
N LEU A 316 -3.52 7.11 23.55
CA LEU A 316 -3.41 8.22 22.61
C LEU A 316 -4.27 9.41 23.05
N TYR A 317 -5.46 9.14 23.60
CA TYR A 317 -6.39 10.16 24.07
C TYR A 317 -5.92 10.83 25.37
N LEU A 318 -5.43 10.02 26.31
CA LEU A 318 -5.06 10.47 27.66
C LEU A 318 -3.73 11.24 27.68
N ASP A 319 -2.76 10.87 26.84
CA ASP A 319 -1.48 11.58 26.69
C ASP A 319 -1.36 12.26 25.33
N ARG A 320 -2.16 13.31 25.12
CA ARG A 320 -2.18 14.10 23.88
C ARG A 320 -0.82 14.71 23.53
N GLN A 321 -0.01 15.03 24.53
CA GLN A 321 1.32 15.58 24.28
C GLN A 321 2.24 14.53 23.67
N LYS A 322 2.20 13.29 24.17
CA LYS A 322 2.93 12.17 23.55
C LYS A 322 2.40 11.87 22.15
N THR A 323 1.09 11.87 21.96
CA THR A 323 0.45 11.67 20.64
C THR A 323 0.92 12.71 19.62
N ALA A 324 0.94 13.99 19.99
CA ALA A 324 1.48 15.06 19.14
C ALA A 324 2.96 14.86 18.79
N ARG A 325 3.79 14.51 19.79
CA ARG A 325 5.23 14.23 19.56
C ARG A 325 5.44 13.08 18.58
N MET A 326 4.64 12.01 18.68
CA MET A 326 4.71 10.90 17.72
C MET A 326 4.28 11.33 16.31
N GLY A 327 3.32 12.23 16.19
CA GLY A 327 2.89 12.78 14.90
C GLY A 327 3.96 13.64 14.22
N GLU A 328 4.67 14.47 14.98
CA GLU A 328 5.83 15.23 14.46
C GLU A 328 6.96 14.30 14.03
N ALA A 329 7.30 13.31 14.86
CA ALA A 329 8.32 12.32 14.51
C ALA A 329 7.94 11.50 13.26
N ALA A 330 6.65 11.19 13.06
CA ALA A 330 6.17 10.56 11.84
C ALA A 330 6.40 11.44 10.62
N ASN A 331 6.18 12.76 10.72
CA ASN A 331 6.46 13.71 9.65
C ASN A 331 7.95 13.78 9.31
N ASP A 332 8.81 13.85 10.32
CA ASP A 332 10.27 13.90 10.14
C ASP A 332 10.80 12.63 9.47
N ARG A 333 10.24 11.46 9.82
CA ARG A 333 10.62 10.17 9.26
C ARG A 333 10.43 10.05 7.75
N ILE A 334 9.50 10.82 7.16
CA ILE A 334 9.34 10.91 5.69
C ILE A 334 10.65 11.35 5.03
N ARG A 335 11.30 12.37 5.60
CA ARG A 335 12.58 12.90 5.10
C ARG A 335 13.72 11.95 5.39
N GLU A 336 13.75 11.33 6.57
CA GLU A 336 14.78 10.34 6.94
C GLU A 336 14.84 9.18 5.96
N LEU A 337 13.67 8.75 5.47
CA LEU A 337 13.52 7.65 4.52
C LEU A 337 13.63 8.09 3.04
N GLY A 338 13.82 9.39 2.77
CA GLY A 338 13.92 9.93 1.41
C GLY A 338 12.65 9.70 0.58
N ILE A 339 11.47 9.78 1.21
CA ILE A 339 10.19 9.54 0.56
C ILE A 339 9.75 10.82 -0.15
N ASP A 340 10.28 11.04 -1.35
CA ASP A 340 9.96 12.19 -2.18
C ASP A 340 10.14 11.88 -3.68
N TRP A 341 9.48 12.67 -4.53
CA TRP A 341 9.48 12.45 -5.97
C TRP A 341 10.81 12.76 -6.65
N ASP A 342 11.66 13.63 -6.08
CA ASP A 342 12.98 13.90 -6.65
C ASP A 342 13.90 12.69 -6.48
N THR A 343 13.88 12.08 -5.30
CA THR A 343 14.57 10.83 -5.00
C THR A 343 14.05 9.70 -5.90
N VAL A 344 12.72 9.52 -5.99
CA VAL A 344 12.12 8.48 -6.84
C VAL A 344 12.50 8.64 -8.30
N ILE A 345 12.31 9.82 -8.88
CA ILE A 345 12.58 10.04 -10.31
C ILE A 345 14.08 10.00 -10.58
N GLY A 346 14.91 10.56 -9.71
CA GLY A 346 16.36 10.45 -9.81
C GLY A 346 16.82 9.00 -9.83
N GLN A 347 16.24 8.14 -8.99
CA GLN A 347 16.54 6.71 -8.97
C GLN A 347 15.96 5.98 -10.19
N LEU A 348 14.73 6.23 -10.61
CA LEU A 348 14.15 5.54 -11.76
C LEU A 348 14.79 5.94 -13.09
N LEU A 349 15.34 7.15 -13.19
CA LEU A 349 15.93 7.70 -14.41
C LEU A 349 17.46 7.63 -14.48
N ALA A 350 18.15 7.34 -13.37
CA ALA A 350 19.62 7.20 -13.38
C ALA A 350 20.12 6.00 -14.20
#